data_AF-A0A8J7IVY1-F1
#
_entry.id   AF-A0A8J7IVY1-F1
#
_cell.length_a   1.000
_cell.length_b   1.000
_cell.length_c   1.000
_cell.angle_alpha   90.00
_cell.angle_beta   90.00
_cell.angle_gamma   90.00
#
_symmetry.space_group_name_H-M   'P 1'
#
loop_
_entity.id
_entity.type
_entity.pdbx_description
1 polymer ?
#
loop_
_entity_poly.entity_id
_entity_poly.type
_entity_poly.pdbx_seq_one_letter_code
_entity_poly.pdbx_strand_id
1 'polypeptide(L)'
;MPTPKITLQELTLTLTAPNNNPILLTPTFLASSRIIPDDWQLARQPLLTPQHAQIAFTNSINITAKPNSIAFTESVTMTNYQ
;
A
#
# COMPACT_ATOMS: atom_id res chain seq x y z
N MET A 1 7.24 10.86 34.18
CA MET A 1 7.28 11.46 32.82
C MET A 1 5.96 11.10 32.15
N PRO A 2 5.20 12.05 31.56
CA PRO A 2 4.05 11.66 30.74
C PRO A 2 4.56 10.90 29.51
N THR A 3 4.04 9.71 29.28
CA THR A 3 4.31 8.93 28.07
C THR A 3 3.60 9.60 26.89
N PRO A 4 4.29 9.88 25.77
CA PRO A 4 3.61 10.36 24.57
C PRO A 4 2.58 9.31 24.14
N LYS A 5 1.33 9.72 23.99
CA LYS A 5 0.28 8.87 23.41
C LYS A 5 0.46 8.87 21.90
N ILE A 6 0.97 7.76 21.37
CA ILE A 6 1.02 7.52 19.92
C ILE A 6 -0.31 6.86 19.53
N THR A 7 -1.09 7.50 18.68
CA THR A 7 -2.28 6.92 18.07
C THR A 7 -1.97 6.60 16.61
N LEU A 8 -1.76 5.33 16.30
CA LEU A 8 -1.64 4.86 14.93
C LEU A 8 -3.05 4.62 14.38
N GLN A 9 -3.38 5.28 13.27
CA GLN A 9 -4.62 5.03 12.54
C GLN A 9 -4.28 4.45 11.17
N GLU A 10 -5.00 3.42 10.78
CA GLU A 10 -4.80 2.71 9.52
C GLU A 10 -6.16 2.60 8.81
N LEU A 11 -6.19 2.96 7.53
CA LEU A 11 -7.32 2.70 6.64
C LEU A 11 -6.90 1.64 5.64
N THR A 12 -7.62 0.51 5.60
CA THR A 12 -7.34 -0.58 4.67
C THR A 12 -8.58 -0.94 3.85
N LEU A 13 -8.41 -0.95 2.52
CA LEU A 13 -9.38 -1.43 1.53
C LEU A 13 -8.86 -2.74 0.93
N THR A 14 -9.59 -3.84 1.11
CA THR A 14 -9.19 -5.15 0.58
C THR A 14 -10.17 -5.63 -0.49
N LEU A 15 -9.63 -6.02 -1.63
CA LEU A 15 -10.33 -6.67 -2.73
C LEU A 15 -10.03 -8.16 -2.69
N THR A 16 -11.08 -8.99 -2.67
CA THR A 16 -10.95 -10.43 -2.92
C THR A 16 -10.90 -10.67 -4.42
N ALA A 17 -9.81 -11.25 -4.90
CA ALA A 17 -9.55 -11.47 -6.31
C ALA A 17 -9.05 -12.91 -6.53
N PRO A 18 -9.95 -13.88 -6.72
CA PRO A 18 -9.57 -15.29 -6.88
C PRO A 18 -8.56 -15.48 -8.02
N ASN A 19 -7.55 -16.33 -7.80
CA ASN A 19 -6.52 -16.64 -8.79
C ASN A 19 -5.72 -15.41 -9.28
N ASN A 20 -5.62 -14.35 -8.48
CA ASN A 20 -4.67 -13.27 -8.78
C ASN A 20 -3.23 -13.78 -8.77
N ASN A 21 -2.38 -13.17 -9.58
CA ASN A 21 -0.94 -13.44 -9.57
C ASN A 21 -0.22 -12.24 -8.92
N PRO A 22 0.28 -12.36 -7.67
CA PRO A 22 0.88 -11.23 -6.96
C PRO A 22 2.00 -10.53 -7.71
N ILE A 23 2.84 -11.26 -8.48
CA ILE A 23 3.97 -10.64 -9.20
C ILE A 23 3.53 -9.67 -10.31
N LEU A 24 2.25 -9.66 -10.71
CA LEU A 24 1.71 -8.70 -11.66
C LEU A 24 1.50 -7.30 -11.05
N LEU A 25 1.46 -7.19 -9.72
CA LEU A 25 1.32 -5.92 -8.99
C LEU A 25 2.63 -5.12 -9.03
N THR A 26 3.06 -4.71 -10.21
CA THR A 26 4.26 -3.89 -10.42
C THR A 26 3.89 -2.40 -10.44
N PRO A 27 4.83 -1.48 -10.14
CA PRO A 27 4.59 -0.04 -10.30
C PRO A 27 4.14 0.33 -11.72
N THR A 28 4.76 -0.29 -12.73
CA THR A 28 4.40 -0.09 -14.15
C THR A 28 2.98 -0.54 -14.45
N PHE A 29 2.55 -1.70 -13.93
CA PHE A 29 1.17 -2.17 -14.08
C PHE A 29 0.18 -1.18 -13.44
N LEU A 30 0.47 -0.72 -12.22
CA LEU A 30 -0.38 0.21 -11.49
C LEU A 30 -0.54 1.55 -12.22
N ALA A 31 0.57 2.10 -12.75
CA ALA A 31 0.55 3.36 -13.50
C ALA A 31 -0.16 3.21 -14.86
N SER A 32 0.24 2.21 -15.65
CA SER A 32 -0.35 1.98 -17.00
C SER A 32 -1.84 1.65 -16.97
N SER A 33 -2.34 1.07 -15.88
CA SER A 33 -3.77 0.82 -15.66
C SER A 33 -4.52 1.98 -15.00
N ARG A 34 -3.83 3.07 -14.65
CA ARG A 34 -4.36 4.24 -13.94
C ARG A 34 -4.96 3.92 -12.56
N ILE A 35 -4.44 2.88 -11.90
CA ILE A 35 -4.79 2.56 -10.50
C ILE A 35 -4.13 3.58 -9.56
N ILE A 36 -2.91 4.01 -9.90
CA ILE A 36 -2.20 5.09 -9.20
C ILE A 36 -2.01 6.29 -10.14
N PRO A 37 -1.92 7.51 -9.60
CA PRO A 37 -1.41 8.67 -10.31
C PRO A 37 0.05 8.53 -10.76
N ASP A 38 0.43 9.21 -11.84
CA ASP A 38 1.79 9.13 -12.44
C ASP A 38 2.87 9.81 -11.59
N ASP A 39 2.50 10.70 -10.67
CA ASP A 39 3.41 11.46 -9.81
C ASP A 39 3.77 10.72 -8.51
N TRP A 40 3.17 9.57 -8.25
CA TRP A 40 3.45 8.76 -7.07
C TRP A 40 4.87 8.17 -7.11
N GLN A 41 5.61 8.37 -6.02
CA GLN A 41 6.99 7.91 -5.89
C GLN A 41 7.10 6.72 -4.95
N LEU A 42 7.97 5.78 -5.29
CA LEU A 42 8.23 4.61 -4.45
C LEU A 42 9.03 5.02 -3.21
N ALA A 43 8.58 4.59 -2.03
CA ALA A 43 9.31 4.76 -0.78
C ALA A 43 10.49 3.79 -0.63
N ARG A 44 10.43 2.64 -1.32
CA ARG A 44 11.48 1.60 -1.37
C ARG A 44 11.30 0.73 -2.60
N GLN A 45 12.30 -0.12 -2.89
CA GLN A 45 12.18 -1.09 -3.97
C GLN A 45 10.97 -2.03 -3.77
N PRO A 46 10.22 -2.34 -4.84
CA PRO A 46 9.15 -3.33 -4.81
C PRO A 46 9.63 -4.69 -4.30
N LEU A 47 8.81 -5.33 -3.46
CA LEU A 47 9.01 -6.73 -3.09
C LEU A 47 8.06 -7.56 -3.96
N LEU A 48 8.59 -8.43 -4.81
CA LEU A 48 7.78 -9.24 -5.73
C LEU A 48 8.16 -10.72 -5.60
N THR A 49 7.22 -11.52 -5.15
CA THR A 49 7.32 -12.98 -5.04
C THR A 49 5.99 -13.60 -5.46
N PRO A 50 5.97 -14.88 -5.87
CA PRO A 50 4.71 -15.54 -6.24
C PRO A 50 3.66 -15.55 -5.12
N GLN A 51 4.07 -15.51 -3.85
CA GLN A 51 3.17 -15.54 -2.69
C GLN A 51 2.83 -14.14 -2.16
N HIS A 52 3.61 -13.12 -2.55
CA HIS A 52 3.46 -11.78 -2.01
C HIS A 52 4.07 -10.73 -2.94
N ALA A 53 3.31 -9.68 -3.20
CA ALA A 53 3.83 -8.43 -3.74
C ALA A 53 3.53 -7.27 -2.80
N GLN A 54 4.46 -6.33 -2.70
CA GLN A 54 4.30 -5.09 -1.95
C GLN A 54 4.93 -3.92 -2.68
N ILE A 55 4.11 -2.90 -2.93
CA ILE A 55 4.51 -1.60 -3.47
C ILE A 55 4.25 -0.55 -2.39
N ALA A 56 5.32 0.08 -1.90
CA ALA A 56 5.24 1.11 -0.88
C ALA A 56 5.52 2.48 -1.51
N PHE A 57 4.65 3.46 -1.27
CA PHE A 57 4.76 4.81 -1.79
C PHE A 57 5.10 5.82 -0.68
N THR A 58 5.67 6.96 -1.07
CA THR A 58 6.10 8.02 -0.13
C THR A 58 4.93 8.76 0.52
N ASN A 59 3.74 8.68 -0.06
CA ASN A 59 2.50 9.25 0.46
C ASN A 59 1.81 8.36 1.53
N SER A 60 2.56 7.47 2.18
CA SER A 60 2.06 6.55 3.21
C SER A 60 1.07 5.49 2.74
N ILE A 61 0.86 5.35 1.43
CA ILE A 61 0.05 4.28 0.85
C ILE A 61 0.91 3.06 0.52
N ASN A 62 0.38 1.90 0.87
CA ASN A 62 0.98 0.60 0.61
C ASN A 62 -0.03 -0.27 -0.13
N ILE A 63 0.38 -0.84 -1.26
CA ILE A 63 -0.43 -1.78 -2.01
C ILE A 63 0.21 -3.15 -1.89
N THR A 64 -0.53 -4.11 -1.37
CA THR A 64 -0.08 -5.49 -1.20
C THR A 64 -0.95 -6.44 -1.99
N ALA A 65 -0.34 -7.46 -2.58
CA ALA A 65 -1.06 -8.61 -3.12
C ALA A 65 -0.59 -9.88 -2.45
N LYS A 66 -1.55 -10.75 -2.15
CA LYS A 66 -1.36 -12.15 -1.75
C LYS A 66 -2.29 -12.99 -2.62
N PRO A 67 -2.12 -14.32 -2.67
CA PRO A 67 -3.10 -15.18 -3.32
C PRO A 67 -4.52 -14.87 -2.82
N ASN A 68 -5.41 -14.63 -3.78
CA ASN A 68 -6.83 -14.30 -3.61
C ASN A 68 -7.14 -12.92 -3.01
N SER A 69 -6.14 -12.07 -2.75
CA SER A 69 -6.40 -10.74 -2.18
C SER A 69 -5.42 -9.67 -2.62
N ILE A 70 -5.95 -8.45 -2.72
CA ILE A 70 -5.19 -7.22 -2.93
C ILE A 70 -5.66 -6.21 -1.89
N ALA A 71 -4.74 -5.62 -1.13
CA ALA A 71 -5.06 -4.64 -0.12
C ALA A 71 -4.34 -3.32 -0.38
N PHE A 72 -5.06 -2.22 -0.19
CA PHE A 72 -4.58 -0.85 -0.20
C PHE A 72 -4.65 -0.35 1.23
N THR A 73 -3.52 0.04 1.79
CA THR A 73 -3.39 0.44 3.19
C THR A 73 -2.77 1.82 3.25
N GLU A 74 -3.40 2.74 3.98
CA GLU A 74 -2.88 4.07 4.26
C GLU A 74 -2.62 4.21 5.76
N SER A 75 -1.40 4.60 6.11
CA SER A 75 -1.07 5.00 7.49
C SER A 75 -1.46 6.46 7.69
N VAL A 76 -2.55 6.69 8.43
CA VAL A 76 -3.08 8.03 8.70
C VAL A 76 -2.34 8.62 9.90
N THR A 77 -1.54 9.65 9.64
CA THR A 77 -0.93 10.44 10.71
C THR A 77 -1.88 11.58 11.05
N MET A 78 -2.52 11.51 12.22
CA MET A 78 -3.38 12.58 12.70
C MET A 78 -2.50 13.76 13.14
N THR A 79 -2.44 14.81 12.32
CA THR A 79 -1.88 16.09 12.76
C THR A 79 -2.95 16.78 13.57
N ASN A 80 -2.79 16.84 14.89
CA ASN A 80 -3.69 17.64 15.73
C ASN A 80 -3.50 19.11 15.33
N TYR A 81 -4.50 19.70 14.69
CA TYR A 81 -4.61 21.16 14.61
C TYR A 81 -4.80 21.66 16.05
N GLN A 82 -3.76 22.27 16.61
CA GLN A 82 -3.81 23.06 17.84
C GLN A 82 -4.18 24.49 17.49
#